data_AF-A0A366S8N9-F1
#
_entry.id   AF-A0A366S8N9-F1
#
_cell.length_a   1.000
_cell.length_b   1.000
_cell.length_c   1.000
_cell.angle_alpha   90.00
_cell.angle_beta   90.00
_cell.angle_gamma   90.00
#
_symmetry.space_group_name_H-M   'P 1'
#
loop_
_entity.id
_entity.type
_entity.pdbx_description
1 polymer ?
#
loop_
_entity_poly.entity_id
_entity_poly.type
_entity_poly.pdbx_seq_one_letter_code
_entity_poly.pdbx_strand_id
1 'polypeptide(L)'
;MGHIRSKSNVTPPAVQTPRSYRIIAIIFALWLCFHTLSRFDWTVPDWTPKATDEWPEEPVLKNRRMALVIPLTDPSPNACKTILSGTVLGYPAPVIVNWGVDYHDVSHWELGRNLPKIPGMMKYLDSVMHPNATDLERLEEDDLVLMVDGRDVWFQLPVEVLISRYHEINKKANERLRKQWKGPGPMPMKQTIVTGSQRKCYPNDPERYGLDMQCDIWPESPVRSDLYGPTTEKNETDFIHHRPRYINGGMYMGPAGDMRRFFRRAMELMDKYVGEGFPLRSDQGVNGYLIAQQEIWRQWQRKNHMKEMDLKTMIDENLEFHAGLDYAMELSNQVSYSDIDESLGLYWSDFALLNNEKRTQRQSEARGILPVRFNGVPADIMASRNPLTKFEKSANWSNMPLFADFALGTVPALIHHNKYKDRRQTWWDRPWYHQKLRKLVPSKLKFRPFDESLATVETDEGLVRYWAPLAEARDRYPRKVNETANARFEKMELDTLCRRAEGKEGGTSKDGKAWWDEVMRDGGGKIS
;
A
#
# COMPACT_ATOMS: atom_id res chain seq x y z
N MET A 1 -67.90 -35.14 -25.38
CA MET A 1 -67.71 -34.38 -26.64
C MET A 1 -68.05 -32.93 -26.36
N GLY A 2 -67.04 -32.09 -26.12
CA GLY A 2 -67.21 -30.66 -25.83
C GLY A 2 -66.27 -29.85 -26.71
N HIS A 3 -66.83 -28.98 -27.54
CA HIS A 3 -66.08 -28.13 -28.47
C HIS A 3 -65.30 -27.05 -27.73
N ILE A 4 -63.99 -27.01 -27.99
CA ILE A 4 -63.07 -25.95 -27.61
C ILE A 4 -63.26 -24.78 -28.59
N ARG A 5 -63.61 -23.59 -28.09
CA ARG A 5 -63.54 -22.31 -28.83
C ARG A 5 -62.38 -21.49 -28.27
N SER A 6 -61.38 -21.22 -29.10
CA SER A 6 -60.26 -20.34 -28.78
C SER A 6 -60.71 -18.88 -28.67
N LYS A 7 -60.35 -18.19 -27.58
CA LYS A 7 -60.41 -16.73 -27.50
C LYS A 7 -59.09 -16.16 -28.05
N SER A 8 -59.20 -15.37 -29.11
CA SER A 8 -58.13 -14.58 -29.70
C SER A 8 -57.78 -13.38 -28.81
N ASN A 9 -56.50 -13.22 -28.48
CA ASN A 9 -55.96 -12.00 -27.88
C ASN A 9 -55.88 -10.90 -28.97
N VAL A 10 -56.62 -9.82 -28.78
CA VAL A 10 -56.54 -8.61 -29.60
C VAL A 10 -55.49 -7.69 -28.97
N THR A 11 -54.36 -7.50 -29.64
CA THR A 11 -53.39 -6.43 -29.33
C THR A 11 -53.95 -5.07 -29.75
N PRO A 12 -53.87 -4.01 -28.91
CA PRO A 12 -54.30 -2.67 -29.30
C PRO A 12 -53.32 -2.06 -30.34
N PRO A 13 -53.79 -1.13 -31.19
CA PRO A 13 -52.96 -0.54 -32.23
C PRO A 13 -51.90 0.38 -31.62
N ALA A 14 -50.67 0.28 -32.12
CA ALA A 14 -49.58 1.17 -31.77
C ALA A 14 -49.92 2.60 -32.21
N VAL A 15 -50.03 3.52 -31.25
CA VAL A 15 -50.16 4.95 -31.51
C VAL A 15 -48.88 5.43 -32.20
N GLN A 16 -48.94 5.70 -33.50
CA GLN A 16 -47.85 6.32 -34.24
C GLN A 16 -47.70 7.76 -33.78
N THR A 17 -46.70 8.02 -32.94
CA THR A 17 -46.28 9.39 -32.60
C THR A 17 -45.82 10.10 -33.88
N PRO A 18 -46.39 11.27 -34.21
CA PRO A 18 -46.00 12.03 -35.39
C PRO A 18 -44.48 12.28 -35.40
N ARG A 19 -43.83 12.14 -36.57
CA ARG A 19 -42.37 12.38 -36.72
C ARG A 19 -41.93 13.74 -36.16
N SER A 20 -42.78 14.75 -36.27
CA SER A 20 -42.56 16.08 -35.70
C SER A 20 -42.40 16.07 -34.17
N TYR A 21 -43.18 15.26 -33.46
CA TYR A 21 -43.09 15.15 -32.00
C TYR A 21 -41.79 14.48 -31.53
N ARG A 22 -41.28 13.50 -32.28
CA ARG A 22 -40.00 12.85 -32.00
C ARG A 22 -38.83 13.80 -32.23
N ILE A 23 -38.89 14.59 -33.29
CA ILE A 23 -37.86 15.61 -33.59
C ILE A 23 -37.86 16.69 -32.50
N ILE A 24 -39.04 17.18 -32.09
CA ILE A 24 -39.14 18.18 -31.01
C ILE A 24 -38.63 17.62 -29.68
N ALA A 25 -38.97 16.37 -29.33
CA ALA A 25 -38.49 15.74 -28.11
C ALA A 25 -36.96 15.54 -28.11
N ILE A 26 -36.37 15.17 -29.25
CA ILE A 26 -34.92 15.05 -29.40
C ILE A 26 -34.25 16.42 -29.30
N ILE A 27 -34.78 17.45 -29.97
CA ILE A 27 -34.26 18.82 -29.89
C ILE A 27 -34.34 19.34 -28.45
N PHE A 28 -35.46 19.10 -27.76
CA PHE A 28 -35.64 19.51 -26.37
C PHE A 28 -34.70 18.76 -25.43
N ALA A 29 -34.50 17.45 -25.62
CA ALA A 29 -33.56 16.66 -24.83
C ALA A 29 -32.09 17.06 -25.07
N LEU A 30 -31.72 17.36 -26.32
CA LEU A 30 -30.39 17.88 -26.68
C LEU A 30 -30.17 19.29 -26.12
N TRP A 31 -31.19 20.15 -26.18
CA TRP A 31 -31.14 21.49 -25.56
C TRP A 31 -31.02 21.38 -24.05
N LEU A 32 -31.78 20.49 -23.39
CA LEU A 32 -31.66 20.25 -21.95
C LEU A 32 -30.27 19.72 -21.58
N CYS A 33 -29.74 18.75 -22.34
CA CYS A 33 -28.39 18.22 -22.14
C CYS A 33 -27.32 19.30 -22.34
N PHE A 34 -27.43 20.11 -23.39
CA PHE A 34 -26.48 21.19 -23.63
C PHE A 34 -26.56 22.25 -22.51
N HIS A 35 -27.76 22.54 -22.03
CA HIS A 35 -27.98 23.52 -20.95
C HIS A 35 -27.53 23.00 -19.58
N THR A 36 -27.61 21.70 -19.31
CA THR A 36 -27.08 21.07 -18.08
C THR A 36 -25.57 20.89 -18.15
N LEU A 37 -25.01 20.49 -19.30
CA LEU A 37 -23.57 20.31 -19.49
C LEU A 37 -22.81 21.64 -19.55
N SER A 38 -23.41 22.72 -20.05
CA SER A 38 -22.81 24.07 -20.06
C SER A 38 -22.81 24.78 -18.71
N ARG A 39 -23.61 24.31 -17.74
CA ARG A 39 -23.60 24.79 -16.36
C ARG A 39 -22.62 24.03 -15.46
N PHE A 40 -22.07 22.92 -15.93
CA PHE A 40 -20.96 22.24 -15.28
C PHE A 40 -19.65 22.84 -15.79
N ASP A 41 -18.92 23.47 -14.88
CA ASP A 41 -17.55 23.87 -15.16
C ASP A 41 -16.70 22.59 -15.30
N TRP A 42 -16.41 22.21 -16.54
CA TRP A 42 -15.52 21.09 -16.88
C TRP A 42 -14.05 21.50 -16.86
N THR A 43 -13.74 22.75 -16.51
CA THR A 43 -12.36 23.13 -16.28
C THR A 43 -11.87 22.40 -15.03
N VAL A 44 -10.85 21.57 -15.19
CA VAL A 44 -10.02 21.17 -14.05
C VAL A 44 -9.50 22.48 -13.49
N PRO A 45 -9.72 22.79 -12.19
CA PRO A 45 -9.21 24.02 -11.63
C PRO A 45 -7.70 24.07 -11.89
N ASP A 46 -7.24 25.12 -12.57
CA ASP A 46 -5.81 25.38 -12.68
C ASP A 46 -5.26 25.40 -11.25
N TRP A 47 -4.33 24.48 -10.97
CA TRP A 47 -3.70 24.40 -9.67
C TRP A 47 -2.78 25.61 -9.52
N THR A 48 -3.31 26.67 -8.92
CA THR A 48 -2.51 27.77 -8.37
C THR A 48 -2.59 27.66 -6.86
N PRO A 49 -1.48 27.32 -6.15
CA PRO A 49 -1.49 27.28 -4.70
C PRO A 49 -1.94 28.64 -4.16
N LYS A 50 -3.12 28.72 -3.57
CA LYS A 50 -3.60 29.92 -2.88
C LYS A 50 -2.75 30.11 -1.62
N ALA A 51 -1.99 31.20 -1.60
CA ALA A 51 -1.35 31.68 -0.39
C ALA A 51 -2.38 32.52 0.40
N THR A 52 -3.02 31.92 1.40
CA THR A 52 -3.73 32.58 2.52
C THR A 52 -4.16 31.48 3.50
N ASP A 53 -4.08 31.56 4.82
CA ASP A 53 -3.48 32.51 5.77
C ASP A 53 -3.12 31.68 7.03
N GLU A 54 -1.95 31.97 7.61
CA GLU A 54 -1.44 31.55 8.93
C GLU A 54 -1.13 30.05 9.19
N TRP A 55 0.02 29.60 8.66
CA TRP A 55 0.87 28.50 9.19
C TRP A 55 2.35 28.85 8.85
N PRO A 56 3.36 28.34 9.59
CA PRO A 56 4.58 29.08 9.92
C PRO A 56 5.37 29.61 8.73
N GLU A 57 6.04 30.75 8.97
CA GLU A 57 6.81 31.60 8.04
C GLU A 57 7.93 30.92 7.24
N GLU A 58 8.17 29.62 7.41
CA GLU A 58 9.14 28.91 6.58
C GLU A 58 8.53 28.60 5.21
N PRO A 59 9.08 29.14 4.10
CA PRO A 59 8.50 28.95 2.79
C PRO A 59 8.56 27.47 2.42
N VAL A 60 7.40 26.85 2.16
CA VAL A 60 7.34 25.52 1.56
C VAL A 60 8.13 25.56 0.26
N LEU A 61 9.25 24.84 0.23
CA LEU A 61 10.17 24.87 -0.90
C LEU A 61 9.65 24.03 -2.06
N LYS A 62 8.92 22.94 -1.77
CA LYS A 62 8.43 22.01 -2.79
C LYS A 62 7.05 21.44 -2.45
N ASN A 63 6.24 21.26 -3.48
CA ASN A 63 4.97 20.54 -3.43
C ASN A 63 5.13 19.23 -4.20
N ARG A 64 4.66 18.12 -3.62
CA ARG A 64 4.70 16.79 -4.21
C ARG A 64 3.35 16.10 -4.04
N ARG A 65 3.05 15.13 -4.87
CA ARG A 65 1.87 14.26 -4.76
C ARG A 65 2.25 12.95 -4.08
N MET A 66 1.24 12.27 -3.55
CA MET A 66 1.35 10.89 -3.09
C MET A 66 0.18 10.08 -3.65
N ALA A 67 0.48 8.90 -4.20
CA ALA A 67 -0.53 7.94 -4.63
C ALA A 67 -0.47 6.64 -3.81
N LEU A 68 -1.62 5.99 -3.66
CA LEU A 68 -1.75 4.65 -3.09
C LEU A 68 -2.13 3.67 -4.20
N VAL A 69 -1.38 2.60 -4.34
CA VAL A 69 -1.60 1.54 -5.34
C VAL A 69 -1.85 0.22 -4.62
N ILE A 70 -2.92 -0.48 -5.01
CA ILE A 70 -3.28 -1.78 -4.45
C ILE A 70 -3.43 -2.80 -5.58
N PRO A 71 -2.53 -3.80 -5.67
CA PRO A 71 -2.71 -4.94 -6.56
C PRO A 71 -3.85 -5.83 -6.07
N LEU A 72 -4.89 -5.97 -6.89
CA LEU A 72 -6.07 -6.76 -6.57
C LEU A 72 -6.71 -7.33 -7.84
N THR A 73 -6.84 -8.66 -7.89
CA THR A 73 -7.36 -9.39 -9.06
C THR A 73 -8.87 -9.58 -9.05
N ASP A 74 -9.44 -9.72 -7.87
CA ASP A 74 -10.84 -10.14 -7.67
C ASP A 74 -11.40 -9.57 -6.36
N PRO A 75 -12.72 -9.47 -6.21
CA PRO A 75 -13.31 -8.87 -5.02
C PRO A 75 -13.10 -9.68 -3.75
N SER A 76 -12.98 -8.99 -2.61
CA SER A 76 -12.92 -9.64 -1.30
C SER A 76 -13.29 -8.71 -0.16
N PRO A 77 -14.00 -9.22 0.87
CA PRO A 77 -14.19 -8.46 2.11
C PRO A 77 -12.88 -8.06 2.77
N ASN A 78 -11.81 -8.86 2.64
CA ASN A 78 -10.51 -8.49 3.19
C ASN A 78 -9.86 -7.33 2.42
N ALA A 79 -10.09 -7.23 1.10
CA ALA A 79 -9.68 -6.06 0.33
C ALA A 79 -10.43 -4.81 0.77
N CYS A 80 -11.71 -4.95 1.11
CA CYS A 80 -12.47 -3.88 1.72
C CYS A 80 -11.86 -3.40 3.05
N LYS A 81 -11.39 -4.32 3.91
CA LYS A 81 -10.72 -3.97 5.17
C LYS A 81 -9.45 -3.14 4.92
N THR A 82 -8.64 -3.53 3.94
CA THR A 82 -7.46 -2.76 3.50
C THR A 82 -7.85 -1.37 2.99
N ILE A 83 -8.80 -1.29 2.05
CA ILE A 83 -9.24 -0.02 1.45
C ILE A 83 -9.83 0.92 2.51
N LEU A 84 -10.77 0.43 3.31
CA LEU A 84 -11.49 1.28 4.27
C LEU A 84 -10.61 1.74 5.43
N SER A 85 -9.67 0.92 5.90
CA SER A 85 -8.69 1.36 6.90
C SER A 85 -7.83 2.51 6.37
N GLY A 86 -7.33 2.43 5.14
CA GLY A 86 -6.61 3.54 4.49
C GLY A 86 -7.48 4.80 4.33
N THR A 87 -8.72 4.63 3.85
CA THR A 87 -9.68 5.73 3.63
C THR A 87 -9.93 6.54 4.90
N VAL A 88 -10.18 5.87 6.04
CA VAL A 88 -10.49 6.56 7.31
C VAL A 88 -9.28 7.27 7.91
N LEU A 89 -8.08 6.76 7.63
CA LEU A 89 -6.79 7.32 8.07
C LEU A 89 -6.24 8.43 7.15
N GLY A 90 -6.98 8.78 6.10
CA GLY A 90 -6.66 9.92 5.24
C GLY A 90 -5.64 9.63 4.14
N TYR A 91 -5.34 8.36 3.86
CA TYR A 91 -4.52 7.97 2.71
C TYR A 91 -5.21 8.34 1.39
N PRO A 92 -4.44 8.50 0.30
CA PRO A 92 -5.03 8.66 -1.02
C PRO A 92 -5.99 7.52 -1.36
N ALA A 93 -7.05 7.82 -2.11
CA ALA A 93 -7.97 6.83 -2.64
C ALA A 93 -7.18 5.87 -3.55
N PRO A 94 -7.25 4.54 -3.32
CA PRO A 94 -6.33 3.62 -3.95
C PRO A 94 -6.63 3.45 -5.44
N VAL A 95 -5.57 3.40 -6.25
CA VAL A 95 -5.61 2.91 -7.62
C VAL A 95 -5.42 1.40 -7.61
N ILE A 96 -6.42 0.69 -8.14
CA ILE A 96 -6.46 -0.76 -8.22
C ILE A 96 -5.79 -1.20 -9.52
N VAL A 97 -4.74 -2.03 -9.38
CA VAL A 97 -4.05 -2.67 -10.49
C VAL A 97 -4.36 -4.16 -10.53
N ASN A 98 -4.21 -4.79 -11.70
CA ASN A 98 -4.44 -6.23 -11.93
C ASN A 98 -5.89 -6.72 -11.84
N TRP A 99 -6.87 -5.83 -11.83
CA TRP A 99 -8.28 -6.23 -11.74
C TRP A 99 -8.69 -7.11 -12.93
N GLY A 100 -9.12 -8.35 -12.64
CA GLY A 100 -9.50 -9.35 -13.64
C GLY A 100 -8.35 -10.12 -14.28
N VAL A 101 -7.09 -9.89 -13.86
CA VAL A 101 -5.94 -10.63 -14.38
C VAL A 101 -5.92 -12.05 -13.80
N ASP A 102 -5.82 -13.06 -14.67
CA ASP A 102 -5.43 -14.40 -14.28
C ASP A 102 -3.90 -14.47 -14.17
N TYR A 103 -3.40 -14.97 -13.05
CA TYR A 103 -1.96 -15.05 -12.86
C TYR A 103 -1.32 -16.12 -13.75
N HIS A 104 -2.07 -17.13 -14.21
CA HIS A 104 -1.51 -18.18 -15.08
C HIS A 104 -1.09 -17.62 -16.44
N ASP A 105 -1.78 -16.57 -16.93
CA ASP A 105 -1.43 -15.87 -18.16
C ASP A 105 -0.11 -15.09 -18.05
N VAL A 106 0.34 -14.84 -16.82
CA VAL A 106 1.51 -14.04 -16.51
C VAL A 106 2.67 -14.92 -16.02
N SER A 107 2.42 -15.84 -15.10
CA SER A 107 3.45 -16.70 -14.53
C SER A 107 3.67 -17.98 -15.31
N HIS A 108 2.67 -18.50 -16.02
CA HIS A 108 2.64 -19.87 -16.57
C HIS A 108 2.87 -21.00 -15.54
N TRP A 109 2.95 -20.67 -14.25
CA TRP A 109 3.28 -21.59 -13.16
C TRP A 109 2.28 -21.48 -12.01
N GLU A 110 1.92 -22.63 -11.41
CA GLU A 110 0.94 -22.72 -10.30
C GLU A 110 1.31 -21.85 -9.08
N LEU A 111 2.60 -21.69 -8.78
CA LEU A 111 3.07 -20.95 -7.62
C LEU A 111 3.28 -19.44 -7.88
N GLY A 112 2.87 -18.91 -9.02
CA GLY A 112 3.15 -17.52 -9.45
C GLY A 112 2.10 -16.46 -9.12
N ARG A 113 1.13 -16.73 -8.22
CA ARG A 113 -0.04 -15.85 -8.00
C ARG A 113 0.22 -14.37 -7.70
N ASN A 114 1.40 -14.04 -7.17
CA ASN A 114 1.78 -12.68 -6.81
C ASN A 114 2.64 -12.00 -7.90
N LEU A 115 3.16 -12.75 -8.88
CA LEU A 115 3.98 -12.19 -9.96
C LEU A 115 3.30 -11.07 -10.73
N PRO A 116 1.97 -11.10 -11.00
CA PRO A 116 1.29 -9.99 -11.67
C PRO A 116 1.47 -8.62 -11.01
N LYS A 117 1.87 -8.55 -9.73
CA LYS A 117 2.20 -7.29 -9.07
C LYS A 117 3.26 -6.48 -9.82
N ILE A 118 4.28 -7.14 -10.40
CA ILE A 118 5.37 -6.48 -11.12
C ILE A 118 4.85 -5.77 -12.39
N PRO A 119 4.27 -6.47 -13.38
CA PRO A 119 3.74 -5.82 -14.58
C PRO A 119 2.57 -4.88 -14.26
N GLY A 120 1.77 -5.17 -13.23
CA GLY A 120 0.69 -4.30 -12.76
C GLY A 120 1.19 -2.94 -12.25
N MET A 121 2.26 -2.95 -11.46
CA MET A 121 2.90 -1.74 -10.96
C MET A 121 3.56 -0.96 -12.10
N MET A 122 4.24 -1.67 -13.02
CA MET A 122 4.82 -1.02 -14.20
C MET A 122 3.79 -0.36 -15.08
N LYS A 123 2.67 -1.04 -15.37
CA LYS A 123 1.56 -0.46 -16.13
C LYS A 123 1.03 0.82 -15.46
N TYR A 124 0.90 0.84 -14.15
CA TYR A 124 0.47 2.03 -13.42
C TYR A 124 1.48 3.18 -13.58
N LEU A 125 2.76 2.93 -13.29
CA LEU A 125 3.81 3.95 -13.35
C LEU A 125 3.99 4.50 -14.77
N ASP A 126 4.00 3.63 -15.79
CA ASP A 126 4.09 4.07 -17.18
C ASP A 126 2.87 4.90 -17.60
N SER A 127 1.67 4.59 -17.08
CA SER A 127 0.45 5.35 -17.36
C SER A 127 0.46 6.75 -16.73
N VAL A 128 0.73 6.85 -15.43
CA VAL A 128 0.67 8.14 -14.70
C VAL A 128 1.89 9.04 -14.92
N MET A 129 3.02 8.48 -15.34
CA MET A 129 4.22 9.24 -15.70
C MET A 129 4.36 9.42 -17.22
N HIS A 130 3.34 9.07 -17.99
CA HIS A 130 3.32 9.33 -19.44
C HIS A 130 3.22 10.84 -19.71
N PRO A 131 3.89 11.40 -20.73
CA PRO A 131 3.76 12.82 -21.09
C PRO A 131 2.33 13.31 -21.36
N ASN A 132 1.44 12.39 -21.77
CA ASN A 132 0.02 12.67 -22.03
C ASN A 132 -0.89 12.42 -20.80
N ALA A 133 -0.33 12.11 -19.63
CA ALA A 133 -1.11 11.95 -18.42
C ALA A 133 -1.70 13.30 -18.00
N THR A 134 -2.99 13.32 -17.70
CA THR A 134 -3.68 14.51 -17.19
C THR A 134 -3.31 14.77 -15.73
N ASP A 135 -3.39 16.02 -15.30
CA ASP A 135 -3.07 16.42 -13.92
C ASP A 135 -3.96 15.74 -12.87
N LEU A 136 -5.05 15.07 -13.27
CA LEU A 136 -5.90 14.28 -12.39
C LEU A 136 -5.17 13.07 -11.79
N GLU A 137 -4.32 12.40 -12.57
CA GLU A 137 -3.59 11.20 -12.14
C GLU A 137 -2.07 11.32 -12.30
N ARG A 138 -1.57 12.35 -13.02
CA ARG A 138 -0.14 12.52 -13.32
C ARG A 138 0.72 12.54 -12.06
N LEU A 139 1.85 11.85 -12.13
CA LEU A 139 2.91 11.91 -11.13
C LEU A 139 4.22 12.38 -11.77
N GLU A 140 4.95 13.22 -11.05
CA GLU A 140 6.32 13.61 -11.34
C GLU A 140 7.33 12.59 -10.75
N GLU A 141 8.60 12.68 -11.15
CA GLU A 141 9.67 11.77 -10.70
C GLU A 141 9.78 11.67 -9.17
N ASP A 142 9.63 12.80 -8.46
CA ASP A 142 9.79 12.89 -7.01
C ASP A 142 8.48 12.68 -6.22
N ASP A 143 7.35 12.50 -6.90
CA ASP A 143 6.07 12.22 -6.24
C ASP A 143 6.10 10.83 -5.60
N LEU A 144 5.47 10.66 -4.44
CA LEU A 144 5.53 9.40 -3.71
C LEU A 144 4.48 8.41 -4.20
N VAL A 145 4.89 7.15 -4.30
CA VAL A 145 3.98 6.03 -4.51
C VAL A 145 4.12 5.06 -3.35
N LEU A 146 2.99 4.73 -2.73
CA LEU A 146 2.86 3.63 -1.76
C LEU A 146 2.13 2.48 -2.43
N MET A 147 2.76 1.33 -2.54
CA MET A 147 2.17 0.08 -2.99
C MET A 147 2.04 -0.88 -1.81
N VAL A 148 0.85 -1.44 -1.58
CA VAL A 148 0.60 -2.41 -0.49
C VAL A 148 -0.23 -3.59 -0.95
N ASP A 149 -0.09 -4.73 -0.27
CA ASP A 149 -0.92 -5.91 -0.55
C ASP A 149 -2.40 -5.68 -0.24
N GLY A 150 -3.25 -6.07 -1.20
CA GLY A 150 -4.66 -5.71 -1.18
C GLY A 150 -5.59 -6.59 -0.35
N ARG A 151 -5.10 -7.58 0.42
CA ARG A 151 -5.99 -8.50 1.17
C ARG A 151 -5.55 -8.80 2.59
N ASP A 152 -4.38 -8.35 3.01
CA ASP A 152 -3.79 -8.68 4.29
C ASP A 152 -2.99 -7.52 4.90
N VAL A 153 -3.09 -6.31 4.34
CA VAL A 153 -2.58 -5.09 4.96
C VAL A 153 -3.72 -4.30 5.59
N TRP A 154 -3.57 -3.90 6.84
CA TRP A 154 -4.44 -2.92 7.51
C TRP A 154 -3.67 -1.66 7.82
N PHE A 155 -4.27 -0.51 7.54
CA PHE A 155 -3.71 0.78 7.93
C PHE A 155 -4.09 1.05 9.39
N GLN A 156 -3.14 1.51 10.21
CA GLN A 156 -3.35 1.79 11.63
C GLN A 156 -3.19 3.28 11.97
N LEU A 157 -2.20 3.95 11.37
CA LEU A 157 -1.82 5.33 11.69
C LEU A 157 -2.09 6.28 10.52
N PRO A 158 -2.32 7.59 10.77
CA PRO A 158 -2.57 8.57 9.72
C PRO A 158 -1.44 8.67 8.70
N VAL A 159 -1.78 9.04 7.47
CA VAL A 159 -0.83 9.15 6.34
C VAL A 159 0.38 10.05 6.64
N GLU A 160 0.21 11.11 7.41
CA GLU A 160 1.30 12.01 7.80
C GLU A 160 2.36 11.35 8.68
N VAL A 161 1.97 10.40 9.53
CA VAL A 161 2.92 9.61 10.33
C VAL A 161 3.74 8.70 9.41
N LEU A 162 3.10 8.08 8.41
CA LEU A 162 3.80 7.25 7.43
C LEU A 162 4.81 8.06 6.62
N ILE A 163 4.40 9.22 6.08
CA ILE A 163 5.28 10.08 5.27
C ILE A 163 6.47 10.57 6.10
N SER A 164 6.23 11.04 7.33
CA SER A 164 7.30 11.50 8.23
C SER A 164 8.33 10.40 8.49
N ARG A 165 7.86 9.19 8.85
CA ARG A 165 8.74 8.04 9.10
C ARG A 165 9.48 7.57 7.85
N TYR A 166 8.85 7.62 6.68
CA TYR A 166 9.50 7.29 5.41
C TYR A 166 10.75 8.16 5.18
N HIS A 167 10.65 9.48 5.43
CA HIS A 167 11.79 10.38 5.31
C HIS A 167 12.87 10.09 6.36
N GLU A 168 12.49 9.86 7.61
CA GLU A 168 13.44 9.52 8.68
C GLU A 168 14.18 8.19 8.43
N ILE A 169 13.50 7.18 7.91
CA ILE A 169 14.12 5.90 7.55
C ILE A 169 15.17 6.10 6.44
N ASN A 170 14.83 6.83 5.39
CA ASN A 170 15.76 7.12 4.29
C ASN A 170 16.93 8.00 4.74
N LYS A 171 16.70 8.99 5.60
CA LYS A 171 17.76 9.80 6.21
C LYS A 171 18.76 8.93 6.96
N LYS A 172 18.27 8.11 7.92
CA LYS A 172 19.10 7.17 8.68
C LYS A 172 19.84 6.18 7.77
N ALA A 173 19.21 5.72 6.69
CA ALA A 173 19.84 4.81 5.73
C ALA A 173 20.97 5.47 4.93
N ASN A 174 20.74 6.68 4.41
CA ASN A 174 21.73 7.45 3.68
C ASN A 174 22.91 7.88 4.57
N GLU A 175 22.67 8.17 5.84
CA GLU A 175 23.73 8.37 6.83
C GLU A 175 24.59 7.12 7.04
N ARG A 176 23.98 5.92 7.11
CA ARG A 176 24.72 4.66 7.20
C ARG A 176 25.55 4.40 5.94
N LEU A 177 24.96 4.57 4.76
CA LEU A 177 25.68 4.43 3.49
C LEU A 177 26.88 5.39 3.44
N ARG A 178 26.69 6.65 3.85
CA ARG A 178 27.76 7.66 3.90
C ARG A 178 28.88 7.28 4.85
N LYS A 179 28.57 6.72 6.03
CA LYS A 179 29.59 6.22 6.97
C LYS A 179 30.38 5.02 6.43
N GLN A 180 29.76 4.21 5.56
CA GLN A 180 30.40 3.05 4.92
C GLN A 180 31.24 3.43 3.70
N TRP A 181 31.02 4.60 3.11
CA TRP A 181 31.76 5.07 1.94
C TRP A 181 33.16 5.57 2.31
N LYS A 182 34.19 4.89 1.78
CA LYS A 182 35.61 5.26 1.94
C LYS A 182 36.30 5.50 0.59
N GLY A 183 35.55 5.47 -0.51
CA GLY A 183 36.07 5.70 -1.84
C GLY A 183 36.30 7.18 -2.15
N PRO A 184 37.03 7.50 -3.23
CA PRO A 184 37.23 8.87 -3.68
C PRO A 184 35.94 9.42 -4.31
N GLY A 185 35.70 10.72 -4.17
CA GLY A 185 34.60 11.42 -4.84
C GLY A 185 33.23 11.26 -4.16
N PRO A 186 32.15 11.73 -4.82
CA PRO A 186 30.81 11.65 -4.27
C PRO A 186 30.37 10.20 -4.10
N MET A 187 29.65 9.92 -3.01
CA MET A 187 29.11 8.59 -2.75
C MET A 187 28.09 8.23 -3.85
N PRO A 188 28.27 7.11 -4.56
CA PRO A 188 27.39 6.74 -5.68
C PRO A 188 26.10 6.03 -5.22
N MET A 189 25.98 5.73 -3.92
CA MET A 189 24.89 4.95 -3.34
C MET A 189 23.86 5.85 -2.67
N LYS A 190 22.58 5.52 -2.77
CA LYS A 190 21.48 6.24 -2.11
C LYS A 190 20.34 5.29 -1.80
N GLN A 191 19.55 5.56 -0.78
CA GLN A 191 18.27 4.91 -0.54
C GLN A 191 17.13 5.94 -0.64
N THR A 192 16.11 5.59 -1.42
CA THR A 192 14.87 6.38 -1.56
C THR A 192 13.64 5.48 -1.55
N ILE A 193 13.76 4.22 -1.98
CA ILE A 193 12.69 3.23 -1.88
C ILE A 193 12.85 2.47 -0.56
N VAL A 194 11.77 2.43 0.22
CA VAL A 194 11.64 1.62 1.42
C VAL A 194 10.70 0.46 1.11
N THR A 195 11.14 -0.77 1.37
CA THR A 195 10.30 -1.97 1.28
C THR A 195 10.04 -2.54 2.66
N GLY A 196 8.97 -3.34 2.80
CA GLY A 196 8.75 -4.12 4.01
C GLY A 196 9.96 -5.02 4.29
N SER A 197 10.17 -5.36 5.57
CA SER A 197 11.24 -6.28 5.98
C SER A 197 10.65 -7.54 6.61
N GLN A 198 11.43 -8.60 6.77
CA GLN A 198 11.02 -9.81 7.48
C GLN A 198 12.25 -10.51 8.07
N ARG A 199 11.97 -11.37 9.05
CA ARG A 199 12.98 -12.10 9.84
C ARG A 199 13.61 -13.26 9.06
N LYS A 200 12.83 -13.95 8.24
CA LYS A 200 13.28 -15.09 7.43
C LYS A 200 13.62 -14.68 6.01
N CYS A 201 14.72 -15.21 5.45
CA CYS A 201 14.96 -15.11 4.02
C CYS A 201 14.01 -16.05 3.28
N TYR A 202 13.09 -15.49 2.50
CA TYR A 202 12.08 -16.25 1.78
C TYR A 202 11.67 -15.51 0.49
N PRO A 203 11.47 -16.19 -0.64
CA PRO A 203 11.87 -17.59 -0.87
C PRO A 203 13.39 -17.76 -0.84
N ASN A 204 13.86 -18.89 -0.31
CA ASN A 204 15.29 -19.27 -0.31
C ASN A 204 15.44 -20.74 -0.75
N ASP A 205 14.84 -21.04 -1.91
CA ASP A 205 14.85 -22.37 -2.53
C ASP A 205 14.88 -22.14 -4.06
N PRO A 206 16.08 -21.99 -4.65
CA PRO A 206 16.22 -21.64 -6.06
C PRO A 206 15.64 -22.69 -7.01
N GLU A 207 15.71 -23.97 -6.64
CA GLU A 207 15.11 -25.06 -7.42
C GLU A 207 13.59 -24.91 -7.48
N ARG A 208 12.96 -24.54 -6.35
CA ARG A 208 11.52 -24.37 -6.27
C ARG A 208 11.02 -23.03 -6.80
N TYR A 209 11.77 -21.94 -6.67
CA TYR A 209 11.29 -20.59 -7.00
C TYR A 209 11.96 -19.95 -8.23
N GLY A 210 12.96 -20.62 -8.80
CA GLY A 210 13.66 -20.20 -10.02
C GLY A 210 14.73 -19.12 -9.81
N LEU A 211 14.87 -18.57 -8.59
CA LEU A 211 15.82 -17.50 -8.27
C LEU A 211 16.40 -17.67 -6.86
N ASP A 212 17.65 -17.26 -6.70
CA ASP A 212 18.36 -17.19 -5.43
C ASP A 212 18.44 -15.73 -4.93
N MET A 213 17.79 -15.43 -3.80
CA MET A 213 17.86 -14.09 -3.19
C MET A 213 19.24 -13.72 -2.61
N GLN A 214 20.21 -14.65 -2.61
CA GLN A 214 21.57 -14.46 -2.13
C GLN A 214 21.60 -13.89 -0.71
N CYS A 215 20.86 -14.53 0.19
CA CYS A 215 20.59 -14.08 1.56
C CYS A 215 21.85 -13.68 2.33
N ASP A 216 22.97 -14.37 2.09
CA ASP A 216 24.26 -14.15 2.77
C ASP A 216 24.88 -12.78 2.47
N ILE A 217 24.50 -12.15 1.35
CA ILE A 217 25.06 -10.86 0.91
C ILE A 217 24.29 -9.66 1.50
N TRP A 218 23.07 -9.90 2.01
CA TRP A 218 22.22 -8.83 2.52
C TRP A 218 22.87 -8.09 3.68
N PRO A 219 22.70 -6.75 3.79
CA PRO A 219 23.29 -5.99 4.87
C PRO A 219 22.71 -6.41 6.23
N GLU A 220 23.57 -6.40 7.24
CA GLU A 220 23.18 -6.65 8.62
C GLU A 220 22.10 -5.66 9.10
N SER A 221 21.17 -6.16 9.91
CA SER A 221 20.11 -5.34 10.48
C SER A 221 20.71 -4.23 11.37
N PRO A 222 20.36 -2.94 11.15
CA PRO A 222 20.84 -1.83 11.97
C PRO A 222 20.13 -1.72 13.32
N VAL A 223 19.09 -2.53 13.57
CA VAL A 223 18.44 -2.58 14.88
C VAL A 223 19.37 -3.25 15.90
N ARG A 224 19.17 -2.92 17.18
CA ARG A 224 20.00 -3.38 18.30
C ARG A 224 20.25 -4.90 18.27
N SER A 225 21.50 -5.31 18.52
CA SER A 225 21.94 -6.71 18.44
C SER A 225 21.38 -7.62 19.55
N ASP A 226 20.78 -7.04 20.58
CA ASP A 226 20.10 -7.71 21.70
C ASP A 226 18.57 -7.54 21.60
N LEU A 227 18.03 -7.44 20.38
CA LEU A 227 16.61 -7.13 20.13
C LEU A 227 15.65 -8.03 20.92
N TYR A 228 15.93 -9.32 20.99
CA TYR A 228 15.14 -10.31 21.73
C TYR A 228 15.87 -10.82 22.99
N GLY A 229 16.84 -10.07 23.50
CA GLY A 229 17.67 -10.47 24.63
C GLY A 229 18.72 -11.52 24.25
N PRO A 230 19.12 -12.42 25.18
CA PRO A 230 20.22 -13.36 24.98
C PRO A 230 20.03 -14.35 23.83
N THR A 231 18.78 -14.59 23.40
CA THR A 231 18.42 -15.54 22.32
C THR A 231 18.48 -14.92 20.93
N THR A 232 18.71 -13.61 20.81
CA THR A 232 18.79 -12.90 19.52
C THR A 232 19.79 -13.58 18.59
N GLU A 233 19.29 -14.10 17.47
CA GLU A 233 20.09 -14.72 16.39
C GLU A 233 21.03 -15.85 16.88
N LYS A 234 20.67 -16.56 17.96
CA LYS A 234 21.46 -17.70 18.47
C LYS A 234 21.17 -19.04 17.81
N ASN A 235 20.00 -19.19 17.22
CA ASN A 235 19.59 -20.41 16.52
C ASN A 235 19.16 -20.05 15.10
N GLU A 236 19.85 -20.60 14.11
CA GLU A 236 19.64 -20.32 12.68
C GLU A 236 18.25 -20.72 12.17
N THR A 237 17.63 -21.72 12.80
CA THR A 237 16.29 -22.21 12.42
C THR A 237 15.15 -21.48 13.12
N ASP A 238 15.47 -20.72 14.16
CA ASP A 238 14.50 -19.97 14.96
C ASP A 238 14.38 -18.52 14.47
N PHE A 239 13.60 -18.35 13.39
CA PHE A 239 13.36 -17.03 12.80
C PHE A 239 12.57 -16.08 13.70
N ILE A 240 11.96 -16.56 14.80
CA ILE A 240 11.19 -15.71 15.72
C ILE A 240 12.11 -14.75 16.48
N HIS A 241 13.36 -15.17 16.74
CA HIS A 241 14.38 -14.39 17.44
C HIS A 241 15.42 -13.76 16.50
N HIS A 242 15.14 -13.70 15.20
CA HIS A 242 16.01 -13.04 14.21
C HIS A 242 15.59 -11.60 14.01
N ARG A 243 16.57 -10.69 13.91
CA ARG A 243 16.28 -9.30 13.57
C ARG A 243 15.77 -9.26 12.12
N PRO A 244 14.84 -8.35 11.79
CA PRO A 244 14.42 -8.20 10.40
C PRO A 244 15.62 -7.87 9.52
N ARG A 245 15.81 -8.60 8.43
CA ARG A 245 16.99 -8.49 7.55
C ARG A 245 16.67 -8.60 6.06
N TYR A 246 15.58 -9.26 5.71
CA TYR A 246 15.25 -9.59 4.33
C TYR A 246 14.01 -8.84 3.87
N ILE A 247 13.84 -8.67 2.56
CA ILE A 247 12.64 -8.05 2.00
C ILE A 247 11.36 -8.84 2.33
N ASN A 248 10.30 -8.10 2.63
CA ASN A 248 8.93 -8.55 2.45
C ASN A 248 8.25 -7.75 1.34
N GLY A 249 7.66 -8.45 0.36
CA GLY A 249 7.03 -7.85 -0.82
C GLY A 249 5.61 -7.35 -0.62
N GLY A 250 5.16 -7.19 0.63
CA GLY A 250 3.83 -6.68 0.97
C GLY A 250 3.71 -5.16 0.98
N MET A 251 4.83 -4.43 0.94
CA MET A 251 4.86 -2.98 0.92
C MET A 251 6.09 -2.45 0.18
N TYR A 252 5.90 -1.44 -0.67
CA TYR A 252 6.95 -0.64 -1.29
C TYR A 252 6.53 0.84 -1.23
N MET A 253 7.44 1.73 -0.87
CA MET A 253 7.20 3.16 -0.83
C MET A 253 8.42 3.93 -1.34
N GLY A 254 8.24 4.83 -2.30
CA GLY A 254 9.34 5.64 -2.83
C GLY A 254 8.89 6.62 -3.91
N PRO A 255 9.83 7.43 -4.45
CA PRO A 255 9.55 8.33 -5.56
C PRO A 255 9.12 7.56 -6.80
N ALA A 256 8.16 8.08 -7.56
CA ALA A 256 7.58 7.42 -8.73
C ALA A 256 8.66 7.08 -9.77
N GLY A 257 9.63 7.96 -9.96
CA GLY A 257 10.77 7.76 -10.85
C GLY A 257 11.66 6.59 -10.46
N ASP A 258 12.06 6.54 -9.19
CA ASP A 258 12.88 5.44 -8.65
C ASP A 258 12.12 4.11 -8.68
N MET A 259 10.85 4.13 -8.26
CA MET A 259 9.96 2.98 -8.32
C MET A 259 9.82 2.45 -9.76
N ARG A 260 9.69 3.35 -10.74
CA ARG A 260 9.57 2.98 -12.17
C ARG A 260 10.85 2.33 -12.69
N ARG A 261 12.02 2.84 -12.32
CA ARG A 261 13.31 2.22 -12.66
C ARG A 261 13.46 0.82 -12.03
N PHE A 262 13.15 0.70 -10.74
CA PHE A 262 13.25 -0.57 -10.02
C PHE A 262 12.30 -1.64 -10.57
N PHE A 263 11.01 -1.31 -10.72
CA PHE A 263 10.02 -2.27 -11.24
C PHE A 263 10.21 -2.58 -12.73
N ARG A 264 10.80 -1.67 -13.52
CA ARG A 264 11.14 -1.94 -14.92
C ARG A 264 12.20 -3.03 -15.00
N ARG A 265 13.24 -2.91 -14.16
CA ARG A 265 14.27 -3.95 -14.06
C ARG A 265 13.71 -5.28 -13.56
N ALA A 266 12.76 -5.26 -12.63
CA ALA A 266 12.07 -6.45 -12.16
C ALA A 266 11.25 -7.11 -13.28
N MET A 267 10.58 -6.31 -14.11
CA MET A 267 9.82 -6.77 -15.26
C MET A 267 10.74 -7.38 -16.34
N GLU A 268 11.84 -6.72 -16.69
CA GLU A 268 12.85 -7.25 -17.62
C GLU A 268 13.40 -8.61 -17.16
N LEU A 269 13.75 -8.73 -15.87
CA LEU A 269 14.23 -9.97 -15.29
C LEU A 269 13.15 -11.06 -15.34
N MET A 270 11.92 -10.71 -15.00
CA MET A 270 10.79 -11.62 -15.05
C MET A 270 10.52 -12.13 -16.48
N ASP A 271 10.44 -11.23 -17.46
CA ASP A 271 10.17 -11.56 -18.86
C ASP A 271 11.26 -12.48 -19.43
N LYS A 272 12.53 -12.23 -19.07
CA LYS A 272 13.64 -13.12 -19.43
C LYS A 272 13.45 -14.53 -18.87
N TYR A 273 13.26 -14.65 -17.56
CA TYR A 273 13.15 -15.96 -16.91
C TYR A 273 11.93 -16.74 -17.39
N VAL A 274 10.79 -16.05 -17.52
CA VAL A 274 9.57 -16.64 -18.03
C VAL A 274 9.74 -17.09 -19.49
N GLY A 275 10.32 -16.25 -20.35
CA GLY A 275 10.57 -16.56 -21.76
C GLY A 275 11.56 -17.71 -21.98
N GLU A 276 12.53 -17.88 -21.08
CA GLU A 276 13.47 -19.01 -21.07
C GLU A 276 12.87 -20.29 -20.43
N GLY A 277 11.62 -20.25 -19.95
CA GLY A 277 10.93 -21.40 -19.36
C GLY A 277 11.36 -21.73 -17.93
N PHE A 278 11.99 -20.79 -17.21
CA PHE A 278 12.36 -20.99 -15.80
C PHE A 278 11.13 -20.86 -14.88
N PRO A 279 11.08 -21.64 -13.78
CA PRO A 279 9.95 -21.68 -12.85
C PRO A 279 9.92 -20.48 -11.89
N LEU A 280 9.78 -19.27 -12.44
CA LEU A 280 9.66 -18.07 -11.65
C LEU A 280 8.33 -18.04 -10.89
N ARG A 281 8.38 -17.96 -9.56
CA ARG A 281 7.20 -18.18 -8.70
C ARG A 281 7.02 -17.16 -7.57
N SER A 282 7.80 -16.08 -7.52
CA SER A 282 7.68 -15.09 -6.45
C SER A 282 8.11 -13.69 -6.88
N ASP A 283 7.22 -12.72 -6.76
CA ASP A 283 7.52 -11.30 -6.91
C ASP A 283 8.55 -10.83 -5.85
N GLN A 284 8.39 -11.28 -4.61
CA GLN A 284 9.33 -11.02 -3.52
C GLN A 284 10.72 -11.61 -3.83
N GLY A 285 10.77 -12.79 -4.44
CA GLY A 285 12.02 -13.41 -4.91
C GLY A 285 12.72 -12.58 -5.99
N VAL A 286 11.98 -12.12 -7.01
CA VAL A 286 12.49 -11.25 -8.08
C VAL A 286 13.06 -9.95 -7.51
N ASN A 287 12.27 -9.25 -6.71
CA ASN A 287 12.66 -7.97 -6.12
C ASN A 287 13.80 -8.13 -5.10
N GLY A 288 13.79 -9.23 -4.35
CA GLY A 288 14.87 -9.61 -3.44
C GLY A 288 16.19 -9.88 -4.17
N TYR A 289 16.16 -10.59 -5.28
CA TYR A 289 17.33 -10.80 -6.14
C TYR A 289 17.92 -9.46 -6.59
N LEU A 290 17.10 -8.51 -7.07
CA LEU A 290 17.57 -7.19 -7.49
C LEU A 290 18.22 -6.39 -6.35
N ILE A 291 17.65 -6.43 -5.15
CA ILE A 291 18.24 -5.77 -3.98
C ILE A 291 19.58 -6.42 -3.61
N ALA A 292 19.71 -7.74 -3.74
CA ALA A 292 20.98 -8.42 -3.54
C ALA A 292 22.02 -8.00 -4.59
N GLN A 293 21.64 -7.90 -5.88
CA GLN A 293 22.52 -7.40 -6.94
C GLN A 293 23.00 -5.96 -6.66
N GLN A 294 22.10 -5.10 -6.19
CA GLN A 294 22.45 -3.76 -5.73
C GLN A 294 23.48 -3.82 -4.59
N GLU A 295 23.30 -4.68 -3.58
CA GLU A 295 24.25 -4.77 -2.46
C GLU A 295 25.63 -5.32 -2.88
N ILE A 296 25.68 -6.29 -3.81
CA ILE A 296 26.94 -6.73 -4.43
C ILE A 296 27.66 -5.54 -5.07
N TRP A 297 26.93 -4.76 -5.86
CA TRP A 297 27.47 -3.56 -6.51
C TRP A 297 27.95 -2.54 -5.48
N ARG A 298 27.18 -2.29 -4.40
CA ARG A 298 27.60 -1.40 -3.31
C ARG A 298 28.87 -1.89 -2.61
N GLN A 299 28.98 -3.18 -2.33
CA GLN A 299 30.20 -3.77 -1.74
C GLN A 299 31.41 -3.62 -2.66
N TRP A 300 31.23 -3.81 -3.97
CA TRP A 300 32.27 -3.60 -4.96
C TRP A 300 32.74 -2.14 -5.01
N GLN A 301 31.79 -1.20 -5.08
CA GLN A 301 32.07 0.24 -5.04
C GLN A 301 32.89 0.61 -3.79
N ARG A 302 32.50 0.12 -2.61
CA ARG A 302 33.22 0.41 -1.34
C ARG A 302 34.66 -0.10 -1.31
N LYS A 303 34.99 -1.18 -2.04
CA LYS A 303 36.34 -1.77 -2.08
C LYS A 303 37.28 -1.08 -3.07
N ASN A 304 36.82 -0.09 -3.85
CA ASN A 304 37.61 0.63 -4.86
C ASN A 304 38.29 -0.28 -5.91
N HIS A 305 37.80 -1.50 -6.16
CA HIS A 305 38.41 -2.45 -7.09
C HIS A 305 37.97 -2.21 -8.55
N MET A 306 38.47 -1.13 -9.14
CA MET A 306 38.35 -0.81 -10.58
C MET A 306 39.46 -1.47 -11.45
N LYS A 307 39.86 -2.71 -11.15
CA LYS A 307 40.80 -3.53 -11.97
C LYS A 307 40.32 -4.98 -11.89
N GLU A 308 40.15 -5.78 -12.93
CA GLU A 308 40.59 -5.77 -14.32
C GLU A 308 39.65 -6.69 -15.14
N MET A 309 39.26 -6.23 -16.33
CA MET A 309 38.82 -6.93 -17.56
C MET A 309 37.85 -8.12 -17.62
N ASP A 310 37.61 -8.96 -16.60
CA ASP A 310 36.76 -10.16 -16.74
C ASP A 310 35.28 -9.98 -16.36
N LEU A 311 34.90 -8.81 -15.82
CA LEU A 311 33.51 -8.46 -15.48
C LEU A 311 32.95 -7.30 -16.31
N LYS A 312 33.65 -6.86 -17.36
CA LYS A 312 33.25 -5.68 -18.15
C LYS A 312 31.87 -5.84 -18.80
N THR A 313 31.45 -7.07 -19.07
CA THR A 313 30.10 -7.42 -19.56
C THR A 313 29.04 -7.56 -18.47
N MET A 314 29.40 -7.57 -17.17
CA MET A 314 28.45 -7.59 -16.03
C MET A 314 28.34 -6.24 -15.29
N ILE A 315 29.33 -5.34 -15.41
CA ILE A 315 29.45 -4.11 -14.60
C ILE A 315 29.15 -2.81 -15.38
N ASP A 316 28.93 -2.86 -16.71
CA ASP A 316 28.59 -1.65 -17.48
C ASP A 316 27.21 -1.05 -17.10
N GLU A 317 26.39 -1.77 -16.33
CA GLU A 317 25.10 -1.31 -15.83
C GLU A 317 25.20 -0.79 -14.39
N ASN A 318 24.70 0.43 -14.14
CA ASN A 318 24.53 0.94 -12.78
C ASN A 318 23.41 0.15 -12.07
N LEU A 319 23.77 -0.64 -11.05
CA LEU A 319 22.84 -1.48 -10.28
C LEU A 319 22.33 -0.79 -9.00
N GLU A 320 22.50 0.52 -8.88
CA GLU A 320 21.91 1.31 -7.80
C GLU A 320 20.45 1.65 -8.12
N PHE A 321 19.53 0.87 -7.52
CA PHE A 321 18.08 1.04 -7.68
C PHE A 321 17.44 1.87 -6.56
N HIS A 322 18.25 2.38 -5.64
CA HIS A 322 17.81 3.12 -4.45
C HIS A 322 16.94 2.34 -3.47
N ALA A 323 16.96 1.00 -3.54
CA ALA A 323 16.14 0.15 -2.70
C ALA A 323 16.76 -0.11 -1.32
N GLY A 324 15.91 -0.19 -0.29
CA GLY A 324 16.28 -0.62 1.05
C GLY A 324 15.07 -0.99 1.90
N LEU A 325 15.31 -1.27 3.18
CA LEU A 325 14.34 -1.95 4.05
C LEU A 325 13.86 -1.08 5.22
N ASP A 326 12.60 -1.29 5.62
CA ASP A 326 12.03 -0.87 6.89
C ASP A 326 12.47 -1.83 8.02
N TYR A 327 13.74 -1.78 8.41
CA TYR A 327 14.35 -2.70 9.38
C TYR A 327 13.69 -2.70 10.77
N ALA A 328 13.19 -1.54 11.22
CA ALA A 328 12.54 -1.38 12.51
C ALA A 328 11.02 -1.58 12.46
N MET A 329 10.49 -1.96 11.29
CA MET A 329 9.06 -2.17 11.03
C MET A 329 8.22 -0.95 11.46
N GLU A 330 8.72 0.26 11.19
CA GLU A 330 8.08 1.53 11.56
C GLU A 330 6.93 1.89 10.59
N LEU A 331 7.06 1.50 9.32
CA LEU A 331 6.03 1.66 8.30
C LEU A 331 5.12 0.44 8.28
N SER A 332 5.69 -0.77 8.16
CA SER A 332 4.93 -2.00 8.01
C SER A 332 5.49 -3.11 8.89
N ASN A 333 4.68 -3.63 9.80
CA ASN A 333 5.03 -4.79 10.64
C ASN A 333 4.43 -6.08 10.08
N GLN A 334 5.29 -7.07 9.92
CA GLN A 334 4.97 -8.39 9.39
C GLN A 334 4.68 -9.34 10.55
N VAL A 335 3.43 -9.79 10.63
CA VAL A 335 2.96 -10.67 11.72
C VAL A 335 3.55 -12.07 11.62
N SER A 336 4.06 -12.48 10.45
CA SER A 336 4.75 -13.76 10.30
C SER A 336 6.01 -13.84 11.17
N TYR A 337 6.27 -15.02 11.74
CA TYR A 337 7.41 -15.30 12.63
C TYR A 337 7.44 -14.37 13.85
N SER A 338 6.27 -14.05 14.42
CA SER A 338 6.15 -13.23 15.63
C SER A 338 5.64 -14.02 16.83
N ASP A 339 5.41 -15.32 16.69
CA ASP A 339 4.84 -16.25 17.67
C ASP A 339 5.86 -16.72 18.68
N ILE A 340 5.77 -16.20 19.90
CA ILE A 340 6.65 -16.60 21.02
C ILE A 340 6.12 -17.90 21.62
N ASP A 341 4.82 -17.95 21.87
CA ASP A 341 4.10 -19.14 22.31
C ASP A 341 2.70 -19.13 21.70
N GLU A 342 2.50 -19.96 20.67
CA GLU A 342 1.23 -20.06 19.95
C GLU A 342 0.10 -20.59 20.85
N SER A 343 0.41 -21.48 21.82
CA SER A 343 -0.58 -22.06 22.73
C SER A 343 -1.18 -21.03 23.69
N LEU A 344 -0.40 -20.00 24.02
CA LEU A 344 -0.81 -18.87 24.85
C LEU A 344 -1.30 -17.67 24.03
N GLY A 345 -1.21 -17.74 22.70
CA GLY A 345 -1.47 -16.59 21.83
C GLY A 345 -0.52 -15.41 22.12
N LEU A 346 0.73 -15.70 22.52
CA LEU A 346 1.73 -14.71 22.87
C LEU A 346 2.63 -14.42 21.66
N TYR A 347 2.71 -13.15 21.29
CA TYR A 347 3.44 -12.68 20.10
C TYR A 347 4.31 -11.46 20.42
N TRP A 348 5.40 -11.25 19.68
CA TRP A 348 6.21 -10.03 19.78
C TRP A 348 5.39 -8.75 19.58
N SER A 349 4.40 -8.81 18.70
CA SER A 349 3.48 -7.70 18.41
C SER A 349 2.03 -8.02 18.79
N ASP A 350 1.33 -7.06 19.41
CA ASP A 350 -0.09 -7.18 19.75
C ASP A 350 -0.73 -5.79 19.95
N PHE A 351 -2.06 -5.73 19.99
CA PHE A 351 -2.80 -4.52 20.34
C PHE A 351 -2.65 -4.20 21.84
N ALA A 352 -2.26 -2.96 22.14
CA ALA A 352 -2.00 -2.49 23.49
C ALA A 352 -2.52 -1.06 23.72
N LEU A 353 -2.85 -0.76 24.98
CA LEU A 353 -3.10 0.61 25.44
C LEU A 353 -1.80 1.16 26.03
N LEU A 354 -1.02 1.86 25.21
CA LEU A 354 0.35 2.25 25.56
C LEU A 354 0.43 3.33 26.65
N ASN A 355 -0.63 4.13 26.84
CA ASN A 355 -0.69 5.11 27.93
C ASN A 355 -0.98 4.49 29.32
N ASN A 356 -1.02 3.16 29.42
CA ASN A 356 -1.14 2.46 30.70
C ASN A 356 0.20 1.78 31.02
N GLU A 357 1.01 2.45 31.83
CA GLU A 357 2.36 2.00 32.20
C GLU A 357 2.36 0.59 32.80
N LYS A 358 1.47 0.31 33.77
CA LYS A 358 1.37 -1.02 34.41
C LYS A 358 1.03 -2.12 33.40
N ARG A 359 0.11 -1.85 32.46
CA ARG A 359 -0.26 -2.83 31.42
C ARG A 359 0.87 -3.03 30.43
N THR A 360 1.53 -1.95 30.02
CA THR A 360 2.68 -1.96 29.10
C THR A 360 3.86 -2.72 29.71
N GLN A 361 4.14 -2.50 30.99
CA GLN A 361 5.13 -3.25 31.75
C GLN A 361 4.82 -4.74 31.77
N ARG A 362 3.60 -5.14 32.18
CA ARG A 362 3.17 -6.55 32.18
C ARG A 362 3.27 -7.19 30.80
N GLN A 363 2.90 -6.48 29.73
CA GLN A 363 3.01 -6.99 28.37
C GLN A 363 4.47 -7.14 27.91
N SER A 364 5.37 -6.26 28.36
CA SER A 364 6.80 -6.36 28.09
C SER A 364 7.43 -7.53 28.86
N GLU A 365 7.13 -7.66 30.15
CA GLU A 365 7.58 -8.75 31.02
C GLU A 365 7.13 -10.12 30.51
N ALA A 366 5.86 -10.24 30.08
CA ALA A 366 5.32 -11.48 29.51
C ALA A 366 6.10 -11.94 28.25
N ARG A 367 6.79 -11.03 27.57
CA ARG A 367 7.62 -11.29 26.37
C ARG A 367 9.11 -11.36 26.70
N GLY A 368 9.49 -11.30 27.98
CA GLY A 368 10.89 -11.27 28.39
C GLY A 368 11.64 -9.98 28.00
N ILE A 369 10.92 -8.89 27.70
CA ILE A 369 11.53 -7.62 27.31
C ILE A 369 11.70 -6.73 28.53
N LEU A 370 12.93 -6.62 29.01
CA LEU A 370 13.35 -5.69 30.06
C LEU A 370 14.66 -4.99 29.65
N PRO A 371 14.80 -3.66 29.88
CA PRO A 371 13.78 -2.74 30.37
C PRO A 371 12.63 -2.54 29.36
N VAL A 372 11.49 -2.02 29.85
CA VAL A 372 10.33 -1.67 29.02
C VAL A 372 10.75 -0.67 27.93
N ARG A 373 10.37 -0.93 26.68
CA ARG A 373 10.77 -0.13 25.51
C ARG A 373 9.73 0.92 25.10
N PHE A 374 8.51 0.83 25.62
CA PHE A 374 7.46 1.83 25.43
C PHE A 374 7.29 2.72 26.66
N ASN A 375 7.36 4.03 26.46
CA ASN A 375 7.06 5.04 27.48
C ASN A 375 5.85 5.87 27.06
N GLY A 376 4.68 5.22 26.95
CA GLY A 376 3.48 5.84 26.41
C GLY A 376 3.33 5.69 24.89
N VAL A 377 2.37 6.43 24.35
CA VAL A 377 2.16 6.53 22.89
C VAL A 377 3.30 7.36 22.28
N PRO A 378 3.95 6.91 21.19
CA PRO A 378 4.98 7.67 20.50
C PRO A 378 4.58 9.12 20.17
N ALA A 379 5.54 10.05 20.27
CA ALA A 379 5.29 11.48 20.17
C ALA A 379 4.76 11.92 18.79
N ASP A 380 5.25 11.29 17.71
CA ASP A 380 4.79 11.51 16.34
C ASP A 380 3.31 11.11 16.16
N ILE A 381 2.88 10.02 16.81
CA ILE A 381 1.48 9.60 16.83
C ILE A 381 0.65 10.60 17.66
N MET A 382 1.11 10.97 18.86
CA MET A 382 0.41 11.93 19.71
C MET A 382 0.19 13.29 19.04
N ALA A 383 1.17 13.76 18.25
CA ALA A 383 1.09 15.01 17.50
C ALA A 383 0.22 14.91 16.22
N SER A 384 -0.06 13.70 15.74
CA SER A 384 -0.81 13.48 14.51
C SER A 384 -2.31 13.75 14.65
N ARG A 385 -2.95 14.11 13.54
CA ARG A 385 -4.39 14.29 13.42
C ARG A 385 -5.12 13.00 13.77
N ASN A 386 -5.94 13.08 14.81
CA ASN A 386 -6.83 11.98 15.18
C ASN A 386 -8.14 12.03 14.37
N PRO A 387 -8.48 11.01 13.55
CA PRO A 387 -9.65 11.09 12.67
C PRO A 387 -11.00 11.24 13.39
N LEU A 388 -11.08 10.89 14.68
CA LEU A 388 -12.31 11.03 15.47
C LEU A 388 -12.56 12.44 15.98
N THR A 389 -11.57 13.35 15.96
CA THR A 389 -11.73 14.74 16.44
C THR A 389 -12.83 15.51 15.73
N LYS A 390 -13.11 15.20 14.46
CA LYS A 390 -14.25 15.76 13.71
C LYS A 390 -15.61 15.42 14.33
N PHE A 391 -15.67 14.38 15.14
CA PHE A 391 -16.90 13.83 15.70
C PHE A 391 -16.94 13.84 17.23
N GLU A 392 -15.78 13.80 17.87
CA GLU A 392 -15.57 13.70 19.30
C GLU A 392 -14.37 14.61 19.63
N LYS A 393 -14.62 15.88 20.03
CA LYS A 393 -13.55 16.89 20.20
C LYS A 393 -12.46 16.50 21.20
N SER A 394 -12.78 15.64 22.17
CA SER A 394 -11.85 15.12 23.17
C SER A 394 -11.04 13.90 22.70
N ALA A 395 -11.31 13.38 21.49
CA ALA A 395 -10.62 12.21 20.97
C ALA A 395 -9.12 12.48 20.79
N ASN A 396 -8.30 11.62 21.38
CA ASN A 396 -6.86 11.64 21.27
C ASN A 396 -6.32 10.20 21.27
N TRP A 397 -5.02 10.05 20.96
CA TRP A 397 -4.38 8.75 20.82
C TRP A 397 -4.13 8.01 22.14
N SER A 398 -4.12 8.71 23.29
CA SER A 398 -3.74 8.14 24.59
C SER A 398 -4.58 6.93 25.00
N ASN A 399 -5.85 6.89 24.61
CA ASN A 399 -6.79 5.83 24.99
C ASN A 399 -7.16 4.87 23.85
N MET A 400 -6.41 4.90 22.74
CA MET A 400 -6.68 4.05 21.59
C MET A 400 -5.83 2.77 21.63
N PRO A 401 -6.41 1.58 21.38
CA PRO A 401 -5.61 0.38 21.20
C PRO A 401 -4.78 0.50 19.91
N LEU A 402 -3.48 0.32 20.05
CA LEU A 402 -2.51 0.35 18.95
C LEU A 402 -1.77 -0.99 18.91
N PHE A 403 -1.69 -1.59 17.73
CA PHE A 403 -0.81 -2.70 17.43
C PHE A 403 0.64 -2.22 17.57
N ALA A 404 1.40 -2.85 18.44
CA ALA A 404 2.73 -2.42 18.84
C ALA A 404 3.66 -3.64 18.90
N ASP A 405 4.89 -3.50 18.42
CA ASP A 405 5.95 -4.50 18.55
C ASP A 405 6.77 -4.19 19.81
N PHE A 406 6.66 -5.06 20.81
CA PHE A 406 7.29 -4.88 22.11
C PHE A 406 8.80 -5.14 22.08
N ALA A 407 9.28 -5.94 21.14
CA ALA A 407 10.72 -6.11 20.95
C ALA A 407 11.29 -4.87 20.26
N LEU A 408 10.72 -4.44 19.14
CA LEU A 408 11.23 -3.27 18.42
C LEU A 408 11.00 -1.95 19.18
N GLY A 409 9.98 -1.89 20.05
CA GLY A 409 9.55 -0.65 20.68
C GLY A 409 8.88 0.29 19.68
N THR A 410 8.24 -0.26 18.64
CA THR A 410 7.65 0.49 17.53
C THR A 410 6.16 0.24 17.41
N VAL A 411 5.42 1.27 17.00
CA VAL A 411 4.00 1.18 16.64
C VAL A 411 3.88 1.39 15.14
N PRO A 412 3.72 0.35 14.30
CA PRO A 412 3.74 0.49 12.84
C PRO A 412 2.55 1.30 12.30
N ALA A 413 2.76 1.93 11.14
CA ALA A 413 1.67 2.58 10.38
C ALA A 413 0.76 1.57 9.68
N LEU A 414 1.31 0.42 9.27
CA LEU A 414 0.64 -0.66 8.54
C LEU A 414 0.87 -2.00 9.26
N ILE A 415 -0.16 -2.84 9.32
CA ILE A 415 -0.08 -4.20 9.85
C ILE A 415 -0.22 -5.16 8.67
N HIS A 416 0.79 -5.99 8.42
CA HIS A 416 0.75 -7.02 7.38
C HIS A 416 0.49 -8.39 7.99
N HIS A 417 -0.74 -8.89 7.84
CA HIS A 417 -1.22 -10.19 8.30
C HIS A 417 -0.75 -11.34 7.39
N ASN A 418 0.54 -11.36 7.07
CA ASN A 418 1.17 -12.47 6.36
C ASN A 418 1.24 -13.72 7.25
N LYS A 419 1.18 -14.92 6.64
CA LYS A 419 1.07 -16.25 7.30
C LYS A 419 -0.25 -16.52 8.04
N TYR A 420 -0.61 -15.74 9.07
CA TYR A 420 -1.78 -15.96 9.94
C TYR A 420 -3.09 -15.44 9.32
N LYS A 421 -3.59 -16.16 8.31
CA LYS A 421 -4.73 -15.73 7.48
C LYS A 421 -6.04 -15.56 8.24
N ASP A 422 -6.24 -16.33 9.31
CA ASP A 422 -7.40 -16.34 10.21
C ASP A 422 -7.52 -15.04 11.01
N ARG A 423 -6.39 -14.43 11.39
CA ARG A 423 -6.36 -13.14 12.12
C ARG A 423 -7.00 -11.99 11.38
N ARG A 424 -7.00 -12.06 10.05
CA ARG A 424 -7.73 -11.09 9.21
C ARG A 424 -9.23 -11.08 9.50
N GLN A 425 -9.76 -12.12 10.12
CA GLN A 425 -11.14 -12.21 10.60
C GLN A 425 -11.22 -12.08 12.11
N THR A 426 -10.39 -12.79 12.88
CA THR A 426 -10.52 -12.87 14.35
C THR A 426 -10.00 -11.64 15.07
N TRP A 427 -9.18 -10.79 14.44
CA TRP A 427 -8.64 -9.55 15.05
C TRP A 427 -9.22 -8.27 14.46
N TRP A 428 -10.13 -8.36 13.48
CA TRP A 428 -10.64 -7.18 12.77
C TRP A 428 -11.44 -6.23 13.68
N ASP A 429 -11.91 -6.71 14.83
CA ASP A 429 -12.59 -5.96 15.87
C ASP A 429 -11.66 -5.18 16.80
N ARG A 430 -10.33 -5.40 16.72
CA ARG A 430 -9.33 -4.80 17.62
C ARG A 430 -8.84 -3.40 17.22
N PRO A 431 -8.66 -3.04 15.92
CA PRO A 431 -8.29 -1.69 15.53
C PRO A 431 -9.26 -0.65 16.10
N TRP A 432 -8.72 0.45 16.60
CA TRP A 432 -9.47 1.52 17.27
C TRP A 432 -10.64 2.08 16.43
N TYR A 433 -10.54 2.03 15.10
CA TYR A 433 -11.54 2.56 14.18
C TYR A 433 -12.67 1.57 13.87
N HIS A 434 -12.56 0.27 14.17
CA HIS A 434 -13.48 -0.77 13.69
C HIS A 434 -14.95 -0.41 13.99
N GLN A 435 -15.27 -0.17 15.26
CA GLN A 435 -16.62 0.18 15.72
C GLN A 435 -17.08 1.59 15.27
N LYS A 436 -16.20 2.35 14.62
CA LYS A 436 -16.45 3.71 14.14
C LYS A 436 -16.51 3.79 12.62
N LEU A 437 -16.26 2.69 11.90
CA LEU A 437 -16.19 2.66 10.43
C LEU A 437 -17.45 3.23 9.78
N ARG A 438 -18.65 2.85 10.23
CA ARG A 438 -19.92 3.36 9.70
C ARG A 438 -20.04 4.89 9.79
N LYS A 439 -19.47 5.50 10.82
CA LYS A 439 -19.45 6.95 11.02
C LYS A 439 -18.34 7.62 10.20
N LEU A 440 -17.17 6.99 10.13
CA LEU A 440 -15.98 7.55 9.48
C LEU A 440 -16.05 7.48 7.94
N VAL A 441 -16.44 6.33 7.38
CA VAL A 441 -16.32 6.03 5.94
C VAL A 441 -17.11 7.00 5.04
N PRO A 442 -18.42 7.27 5.26
CA PRO A 442 -19.18 8.12 4.33
C PRO A 442 -18.61 9.53 4.20
N SER A 443 -18.10 10.09 5.31
CA SER A 443 -17.47 11.42 5.30
C SER A 443 -16.14 11.44 4.55
N LYS A 444 -15.43 10.30 4.51
CA LYS A 444 -14.11 10.17 3.93
C LYS A 444 -14.14 9.74 2.45
N LEU A 445 -15.25 9.20 1.95
CA LEU A 445 -15.42 8.89 0.52
C LEU A 445 -15.81 10.12 -0.32
N LYS A 446 -16.26 11.20 0.31
CA LYS A 446 -16.50 12.49 -0.35
C LYS A 446 -15.18 13.09 -0.84
N PHE A 447 -15.29 14.08 -1.73
CA PHE A 447 -14.14 14.79 -2.28
C PHE A 447 -13.21 15.34 -1.18
N ARG A 448 -11.92 15.43 -1.51
CA ARG A 448 -10.93 16.12 -0.68
C ARG A 448 -10.88 17.60 -1.06
N PRO A 449 -10.96 18.54 -0.10
CA PRO A 449 -10.67 19.95 -0.35
C PRO A 449 -9.24 20.13 -0.90
N PHE A 450 -9.07 21.00 -1.90
CA PHE A 450 -7.79 21.24 -2.58
C PHE A 450 -6.71 21.85 -1.67
N ASP A 451 -7.10 22.44 -0.54
CA ASP A 451 -6.25 23.05 0.48
C ASP A 451 -5.87 22.07 1.61
N GLU A 452 -6.39 20.83 1.61
CA GLU A 452 -6.08 19.81 2.62
C GLU A 452 -4.88 18.93 2.19
N SER A 453 -3.67 19.34 2.60
CA SER A 453 -2.46 18.53 2.42
C SER A 453 -2.50 17.21 3.21
N LEU A 454 -1.79 16.21 2.69
CA LEU A 454 -1.57 14.93 3.36
C LEU A 454 -0.60 15.07 4.52
N ALA A 455 0.51 15.78 4.29
CA ALA A 455 1.54 16.07 5.29
C ALA A 455 2.40 17.25 4.84
N THR A 456 3.04 17.91 5.80
CA THR A 456 4.20 18.79 5.56
C THR A 456 5.34 18.24 6.41
N VAL A 457 6.49 17.97 5.80
CA VAL A 457 7.62 17.32 6.46
C VAL A 457 8.93 18.02 6.10
N GLU A 458 9.82 18.11 7.07
CA GLU A 458 11.18 18.60 6.86
C GLU A 458 12.04 17.51 6.20
N THR A 459 12.76 17.86 5.15
CA THR A 459 13.62 16.94 4.40
C THR A 459 15.00 17.55 4.18
N ASP A 460 15.94 16.78 3.64
CA ASP A 460 17.26 17.31 3.25
C ASP A 460 17.17 18.38 2.15
N GLU A 461 16.03 18.48 1.45
CA GLU A 461 15.73 19.50 0.44
C GLU A 461 14.93 20.68 1.03
N GLY A 462 14.76 20.71 2.36
CA GLY A 462 13.92 21.61 3.15
C GLY A 462 12.46 21.15 3.25
N LEU A 463 11.56 22.09 3.53
CA LEU A 463 10.16 21.82 3.84
C LEU A 463 9.36 21.37 2.59
N VAL A 464 8.87 20.13 2.60
CA VAL A 464 8.10 19.51 1.51
C VAL A 464 6.66 19.30 1.94
N ARG A 465 5.70 19.71 1.10
CA ARG A 465 4.27 19.47 1.30
C ARG A 465 3.74 18.42 0.33
N TYR A 466 3.06 17.41 0.89
CA TYR A 466 2.47 16.30 0.14
C TYR A 466 0.97 16.47 -0.04
N TRP A 467 0.50 16.20 -1.25
CA TRP A 467 -0.89 16.33 -1.68
C TRP A 467 -1.43 15.00 -2.21
N ALA A 468 -2.75 14.81 -2.14
CA ALA A 468 -3.40 13.71 -2.84
C ALA A 468 -3.49 14.01 -4.36
N PRO A 469 -3.72 13.01 -5.21
CA PRO A 469 -3.95 13.24 -6.64
C PRO A 469 -5.20 14.11 -6.86
N LEU A 470 -5.19 14.99 -7.87
CA LEU A 470 -6.32 15.88 -8.16
C LEU A 470 -7.61 15.12 -8.53
N ALA A 471 -7.50 13.86 -8.94
CA ALA A 471 -8.64 12.96 -9.11
C ALA A 471 -9.55 12.83 -7.86
N GLU A 472 -9.04 13.12 -6.66
CA GLU A 472 -9.82 13.13 -5.40
C GLU A 472 -10.73 14.35 -5.22
N ALA A 473 -10.60 15.37 -6.08
CA ALA A 473 -11.49 16.52 -6.09
C ALA A 473 -12.95 16.16 -6.43
N ARG A 474 -13.15 15.02 -7.10
CA ARG A 474 -14.48 14.51 -7.44
C ARG A 474 -15.06 13.64 -6.33
N ASP A 475 -14.30 12.64 -5.93
CA ASP A 475 -14.63 11.67 -4.89
C ASP A 475 -13.36 10.88 -4.51
N ARG A 476 -13.42 10.18 -3.38
CA ARG A 476 -12.32 9.36 -2.85
C ARG A 476 -12.62 7.86 -2.93
N TYR A 477 -13.38 7.44 -3.94
CA TYR A 477 -13.54 6.01 -4.22
C TYR A 477 -12.28 5.45 -4.89
N PRO A 478 -12.00 4.16 -4.69
CA PRO A 478 -10.95 3.48 -5.44
C PRO A 478 -11.15 3.64 -6.95
N ARG A 479 -10.06 3.61 -7.70
CA ARG A 479 -10.10 3.76 -9.16
C ARG A 479 -9.37 2.63 -9.85
N LYS A 480 -9.86 2.18 -11.00
CA LYS A 480 -9.22 1.12 -11.79
C LYS A 480 -8.19 1.72 -12.74
N VAL A 481 -6.96 1.24 -12.72
CA VAL A 481 -5.94 1.64 -13.69
C VAL A 481 -6.40 1.35 -15.12
N ASN A 482 -6.13 2.26 -16.04
CA ASN A 482 -6.33 2.06 -17.48
C ASN A 482 -4.96 2.05 -18.21
N GLU A 483 -4.97 1.93 -19.53
CA GLU A 483 -3.72 1.93 -20.32
C GLU A 483 -3.08 3.31 -20.46
N THR A 484 -3.87 4.39 -20.34
CA THR A 484 -3.38 5.77 -20.49
C THR A 484 -4.07 6.69 -19.49
N ALA A 485 -3.32 7.39 -18.64
CA ALA A 485 -3.84 8.38 -17.70
C ALA A 485 -4.31 9.68 -18.37
N ASN A 486 -4.81 9.59 -19.60
CA ASN A 486 -5.33 10.71 -20.41
C ASN A 486 -6.66 11.28 -19.89
N ALA A 487 -7.21 10.67 -18.84
CA ALA A 487 -8.34 11.13 -18.07
C ALA A 487 -8.24 10.54 -16.66
N ARG A 488 -9.15 10.95 -15.76
CA ARG A 488 -9.32 10.31 -14.45
C ARG A 488 -9.58 8.82 -14.63
N PHE A 489 -8.93 8.00 -13.82
CA PHE A 489 -9.20 6.57 -13.78
C PHE A 489 -10.66 6.27 -13.38
N GLU A 490 -11.18 5.16 -13.89
CA GLU A 490 -12.57 4.77 -13.71
C GLU A 490 -12.85 4.50 -12.23
N LYS A 491 -13.92 5.10 -11.70
CA LYS A 491 -14.39 4.88 -10.33
C LYS A 491 -14.78 3.41 -10.15
N MET A 492 -14.34 2.79 -9.06
CA MET A 492 -14.81 1.47 -8.63
C MET A 492 -15.71 1.59 -7.40
N GLU A 493 -16.93 1.07 -7.50
CA GLU A 493 -17.85 1.03 -6.37
C GLU A 493 -17.40 0.02 -5.31
N LEU A 494 -17.72 0.29 -4.05
CA LEU A 494 -17.39 -0.62 -2.95
C LEU A 494 -18.03 -2.00 -3.16
N ASP A 495 -19.25 -2.08 -3.71
CA ASP A 495 -19.88 -3.38 -3.99
C ASP A 495 -19.09 -4.20 -5.03
N THR A 496 -18.41 -3.54 -5.96
CA THR A 496 -17.56 -4.21 -6.95
C THR A 496 -16.31 -4.80 -6.29
N LEU A 497 -15.74 -4.14 -5.29
CA LEU A 497 -14.47 -4.50 -4.65
C LEU A 497 -14.63 -5.40 -3.43
N CYS A 498 -15.67 -5.17 -2.63
CA CYS A 498 -15.81 -5.74 -1.30
C CYS A 498 -16.59 -7.06 -1.27
N ARG A 499 -17.35 -7.38 -2.34
CA ARG A 499 -18.12 -8.63 -2.40
C ARG A 499 -17.23 -9.86 -2.27
N ARG A 500 -17.80 -10.99 -1.86
CA ARG A 500 -17.07 -12.27 -1.95
C ARG A 500 -17.03 -12.69 -3.42
N ALA A 501 -15.86 -13.11 -3.91
CA ALA A 501 -15.73 -13.65 -5.26
C ALA A 501 -16.57 -14.93 -5.42
N GLU A 502 -17.27 -15.05 -6.54
CA GLU A 502 -18.02 -16.26 -6.91
C GLU A 502 -17.04 -17.31 -7.49
N GLY A 503 -17.26 -18.59 -7.22
CA GLY A 503 -16.63 -19.70 -7.96
C GLY A 503 -15.25 -20.24 -7.53
N LYS A 504 -14.57 -19.70 -6.50
CA LYS A 504 -13.42 -20.40 -5.87
C LYS A 504 -13.93 -21.11 -4.63
N GLU A 505 -13.78 -22.44 -4.54
CA GLU A 505 -14.27 -23.34 -3.47
C GLU A 505 -14.98 -22.65 -2.30
N GLY A 506 -16.32 -22.66 -2.34
CA GLY A 506 -17.16 -21.82 -1.47
C GLY A 506 -17.72 -20.57 -2.14
N GLY A 507 -17.92 -20.64 -3.46
CA GLY A 507 -18.57 -19.64 -4.30
C GLY A 507 -20.10 -19.54 -4.14
N THR A 508 -20.57 -19.62 -2.91
CA THR A 508 -21.72 -18.90 -2.36
C THR A 508 -21.26 -18.58 -0.95
N SER A 509 -21.63 -17.44 -0.36
CA SER A 509 -21.71 -17.50 1.09
C SER A 509 -22.62 -18.69 1.36
N LYS A 510 -22.14 -19.73 2.06
CA LYS A 510 -23.03 -20.79 2.57
C LYS A 510 -24.23 -20.18 3.35
N ASP A 511 -24.15 -18.88 3.69
CA ASP A 511 -25.06 -18.12 4.52
C ASP A 511 -25.71 -16.89 3.83
N GLY A 512 -25.44 -16.57 2.56
CA GLY A 512 -25.97 -15.36 1.88
C GLY A 512 -25.55 -13.99 2.46
N LYS A 513 -24.53 -13.91 3.33
CA LYS A 513 -24.15 -12.68 4.05
C LYS A 513 -23.47 -11.63 3.17
N ALA A 514 -23.87 -10.37 3.31
CA ALA A 514 -23.30 -9.26 2.55
C ALA A 514 -21.90 -8.87 3.05
N TRP A 515 -21.14 -8.13 2.22
CA TRP A 515 -19.76 -7.77 2.59
C TRP A 515 -19.70 -6.83 3.80
N TRP A 516 -20.68 -5.95 3.96
CA TRP A 516 -20.72 -5.02 5.09
C TRP A 516 -20.96 -5.74 6.42
N ASP A 517 -21.61 -6.91 6.43
CA ASP A 517 -21.78 -7.70 7.65
C ASP A 517 -20.44 -8.25 8.16
N GLU A 518 -19.52 -8.59 7.25
CA GLU A 518 -18.16 -9.04 7.60
C GLU A 518 -17.23 -7.88 8.01
N VAL A 519 -17.39 -6.71 7.37
CA VAL A 519 -16.45 -5.59 7.50
C VAL A 519 -16.87 -4.60 8.59
N MET A 520 -18.16 -4.36 8.78
CA MET A 520 -18.68 -3.40 9.78
C MET A 520 -19.01 -4.10 11.11
N ARG A 521 -19.58 -5.32 11.05
CA ARG A 521 -19.97 -6.13 12.21
C ARG A 521 -20.83 -5.39 13.25
N ASP A 522 -21.71 -4.50 12.78
CA ASP A 522 -22.52 -3.62 13.63
C ASP A 522 -24.04 -3.76 13.40
N GLY A 523 -24.46 -4.66 12.50
CA GLY A 523 -25.88 -4.89 12.17
C GLY A 523 -26.57 -3.77 11.36
N GLY A 524 -25.86 -2.72 10.97
CA GLY A 524 -26.44 -1.52 10.35
C GLY A 524 -26.70 -1.59 8.84
N GLY A 525 -26.59 -2.77 8.23
CA GLY A 525 -26.80 -2.96 6.79
C GLY A 525 -25.79 -2.22 5.88
N LYS A 526 -26.16 -2.03 4.61
CA LYS A 526 -25.32 -1.38 3.58
C LYS A 526 -24.97 0.06 3.95
N ILE A 527 -23.74 0.47 3.63
CA ILE A 527 -23.27 1.84 3.83
C ILE A 527 -23.74 2.68 2.65
N SER A 528 -24.45 3.78 2.95
CA SER A 528 -24.99 4.75 2.00
C SER A 528 -23.98 5.80 1.59
#